data_AF-W0DN82-F1
#
_entry.id   AF-W0DN82-F1
#
_cell.length_a   1.000
_cell.length_b   1.000
_cell.length_c   1.000
_cell.angle_alpha   90.00
_cell.angle_beta   90.00
_cell.angle_gamma   90.00
#
_symmetry.space_group_name_H-M   'P 1'
#
loop_
_entity.id
_entity.type
_entity.pdbx_description
1 polymer ?
#
loop_
_entity_poly.entity_id
_entity_poly.type
_entity_poly.pdbx_seq_one_letter_code
_entity_poly.pdbx_strand_id
1 'polypeptide(L)'
;MASVVRPIFLDLRRIRLPVNALVSILHRVTGVLLIVSMPLVLWLFAVSLADPEGFERAVGILRHPLGLLLLLGWFWLLAHHFFVGLRFLLLEFGVGETREASRATAWWALGAGLVTALLLWVLFL
;
A
#
# COMPACT_ATOMS: atom_id res chain seq x y z
N MET A 1 -18.39 -21.23 -39.21
CA MET A 1 -18.64 -19.78 -39.22
C MET A 1 -17.71 -19.14 -38.22
N ALA A 2 -16.76 -18.29 -38.65
CA ALA A 2 -15.90 -17.56 -37.72
C ALA A 2 -16.75 -16.53 -36.96
N SER A 3 -16.67 -16.51 -35.62
CA SER A 3 -17.39 -15.53 -34.82
C SER A 3 -16.82 -14.14 -35.08
N VAL A 4 -17.68 -13.18 -35.43
CA VAL A 4 -17.28 -11.78 -35.57
C VAL A 4 -16.97 -11.24 -34.17
N VAL A 5 -15.69 -10.98 -33.90
CA VAL A 5 -15.24 -10.37 -32.64
C VAL A 5 -15.63 -8.90 -32.66
N ARG A 6 -16.50 -8.49 -31.72
CA ARG A 6 -16.92 -7.09 -31.58
C ARG A 6 -15.79 -6.26 -30.96
N PRO A 7 -15.57 -5.02 -31.43
CA PRO A 7 -14.57 -4.15 -30.82
C PRO A 7 -14.99 -3.74 -29.40
N ILE A 8 -14.02 -3.67 -28.48
CA ILE A 8 -14.19 -3.27 -27.09
C ILE A 8 -13.42 -1.97 -26.85
N PHE A 9 -14.07 -0.98 -26.23
CA PHE A 9 -13.40 0.25 -25.82
C PHE A 9 -12.72 0.07 -24.45
N LEU A 10 -11.44 -0.30 -24.46
CA LEU A 10 -10.61 -0.49 -23.25
C LEU A 10 -9.29 0.29 -23.34
N ASP A 11 -9.33 1.52 -23.84
CA ASP A 11 -8.15 2.41 -23.77
C ASP A 11 -8.15 3.15 -22.43
N LEU A 12 -7.45 2.60 -21.44
CA LEU A 12 -7.36 3.17 -20.08
C LEU A 12 -6.82 4.61 -20.06
N ARG A 13 -6.06 5.02 -21.08
CA ARG A 13 -5.53 6.39 -21.18
C ARG A 13 -6.62 7.41 -21.53
N ARG A 14 -7.72 6.95 -22.14
CA ARG A 14 -8.88 7.78 -22.48
C ARG A 14 -9.94 7.78 -21.38
N ILE A 15 -9.88 6.84 -20.43
CA ILE A 15 -10.84 6.71 -19.34
C ILE A 15 -10.37 7.54 -18.14
N ARG A 16 -11.19 8.49 -17.69
CA ARG A 16 -10.90 9.30 -16.49
C ARG A 16 -11.37 8.57 -15.23
N LEU A 17 -10.42 8.09 -14.43
CA LEU A 17 -10.72 7.40 -13.19
C LEU A 17 -10.99 8.39 -12.04
N PRO A 18 -12.10 8.24 -11.30
CA PRO A 18 -12.32 9.01 -10.07
C PRO A 18 -11.37 8.55 -8.96
N VAL A 19 -11.18 9.39 -7.93
CA VAL A 19 -10.29 9.08 -6.79
C VAL A 19 -10.60 7.73 -6.13
N ASN A 20 -11.88 7.35 -6.02
CA ASN A 20 -12.29 6.07 -5.45
C ASN A 20 -11.73 4.88 -6.25
N ALA A 21 -11.69 4.98 -7.58
CA ALA A 21 -11.16 3.94 -8.44
C ALA A 21 -9.63 3.84 -8.30
N LEU A 22 -8.94 4.99 -8.19
CA LEU A 22 -7.50 5.04 -7.94
C LEU A 22 -7.15 4.41 -6.58
N VAL A 23 -7.84 4.81 -5.50
CA VAL A 23 -7.67 4.24 -4.16
C VAL A 23 -7.92 2.73 -4.15
N SER A 24 -8.93 2.27 -4.89
CA SER A 24 -9.23 0.85 -5.00
C SER A 24 -8.13 0.04 -5.71
N ILE A 25 -7.58 0.54 -6.82
CA ILE A 25 -6.48 -0.17 -7.50
C ILE A 25 -5.19 -0.10 -6.69
N LEU A 26 -4.90 1.03 -6.03
CA LEU A 26 -3.73 1.15 -5.16
C LEU A 26 -3.82 0.15 -3.99
N HIS A 27 -4.97 0.03 -3.32
CA HIS A 27 -5.14 -0.96 -2.24
C HIS A 27 -4.89 -2.41 -2.70
N ARG A 28 -5.35 -2.77 -3.91
CA ARG A 28 -5.06 -4.09 -4.49
C ARG A 28 -3.58 -4.28 -4.74
N VAL A 29 -2.93 -3.31 -5.38
CA VAL A 29 -1.49 -3.36 -5.68
C VAL A 29 -0.67 -3.43 -4.39
N THR A 30 -0.97 -2.59 -3.39
CA THR A 30 -0.25 -2.62 -2.12
C THR A 30 -0.44 -3.93 -1.38
N GLY A 31 -1.64 -4.54 -1.42
CA GLY A 31 -1.88 -5.86 -0.83
C GLY A 31 -1.01 -6.95 -1.44
N VAL A 32 -0.93 -7.00 -2.77
CA VAL A 32 -0.06 -7.96 -3.48
C VAL A 32 1.41 -7.72 -3.13
N LEU A 33 1.86 -6.46 -3.16
CA LEU A 33 3.25 -6.12 -2.84
C LEU A 33 3.62 -6.48 -1.39
N LEU A 34 2.71 -6.26 -0.44
CA LEU A 34 2.91 -6.67 0.96
C LEU A 34 3.09 -8.18 1.06
N ILE A 35 2.19 -8.97 0.45
CA ILE A 35 2.29 -10.45 0.44
C ILE A 35 3.62 -10.92 -0.17
N VAL A 36 3.97 -10.39 -1.34
CA VAL A 36 5.22 -10.73 -2.04
C VAL A 36 6.45 -10.34 -1.23
N SER A 37 6.38 -9.25 -0.44
CA SER A 37 7.47 -8.81 0.42
C SER A 37 7.65 -9.66 1.70
N MET A 38 6.64 -10.43 2.11
CA MET A 38 6.66 -11.16 3.38
C MET A 38 7.89 -12.05 3.58
N PRO A 39 8.32 -12.89 2.61
CA PRO A 39 9.50 -13.73 2.80
C PRO A 39 10.77 -12.93 3.12
N LEU A 40 10.95 -11.78 2.47
CA LEU A 40 12.10 -10.90 2.71
C LEU A 40 12.04 -10.25 4.08
N VAL A 41 10.86 -9.74 4.47
CA VAL A 41 10.65 -9.11 5.78
C VAL A 41 10.86 -10.12 6.91
N LEU A 42 10.30 -11.32 6.78
CA LEU A 42 10.45 -12.40 7.76
C LEU A 42 11.89 -12.89 7.85
N TRP A 43 12.60 -12.98 6.72
CA TRP A 43 14.03 -13.29 6.73
C TRP A 43 14.83 -12.23 7.49
N LEU A 44 14.63 -10.95 7.19
CA LEU A 44 15.35 -9.86 7.86
C LEU A 44 15.02 -9.81 9.36
N PHE A 45 13.76 -10.07 9.72
CA PHE A 45 13.32 -10.18 11.10
C PHE A 45 14.00 -11.37 11.80
N ALA A 46 14.06 -12.54 11.18
CA ALA A 46 14.77 -13.69 11.73
C ALA A 46 16.26 -13.41 11.94
N VAL A 47 16.93 -12.74 10.99
CA VAL A 47 18.32 -12.29 11.13
C VAL A 47 18.47 -11.34 12.31
N SER A 48 17.55 -10.40 12.50
CA SER A 48 17.60 -9.44 13.60
C SER A 48 17.45 -10.06 15.00
N LEU A 49 16.84 -11.25 15.08
CA LEU A 49 16.58 -11.96 16.34
C LEU A 49 17.59 -13.09 16.61
N ALA A 50 18.48 -13.39 15.67
CA ALA A 50 19.38 -14.54 15.77
C ALA A 50 20.41 -14.36 16.90
N ASP A 51 21.11 -13.23 16.90
CA ASP A 51 22.16 -12.87 17.85
C ASP A 51 22.53 -11.36 17.69
N PRO A 52 23.41 -10.80 18.54
CA PRO A 52 23.81 -9.39 18.42
C PRO A 52 24.46 -9.02 17.08
N GLU A 53 25.21 -9.93 16.44
CA GLU A 53 25.83 -9.67 15.14
C GLU A 53 24.76 -9.65 14.03
N GLY A 54 23.79 -10.56 14.11
CA GLY A 54 22.62 -10.60 13.24
C GLY A 54 21.78 -9.33 13.33
N PHE A 55 21.58 -8.80 14.54
CA PHE A 55 20.91 -7.50 14.73
C PHE A 55 21.65 -6.36 14.04
N GLU A 56 22.96 -6.22 14.27
CA GLU A 56 23.77 -5.18 13.61
C GLU A 56 23.78 -5.34 12.09
N ARG A 57 23.79 -6.57 11.58
CA ARG A 57 23.70 -6.85 10.14
C ARG A 57 22.35 -6.40 9.57
N ALA A 58 21.24 -6.68 10.26
CA ALA A 58 19.91 -6.23 9.84
C ALA A 58 19.79 -4.70 9.85
N VAL A 59 20.33 -4.04 10.88
CA VAL A 59 20.42 -2.57 10.95
C VAL A 59 21.26 -2.02 9.81
N GLY A 60 22.42 -2.63 9.52
CA GLY A 60 23.28 -2.23 8.41
C GLY A 60 22.59 -2.31 7.04
N ILE A 61 21.81 -3.37 6.80
CA ILE A 61 20.99 -3.51 5.59
C ILE A 61 19.97 -2.38 5.49
N LEU A 62 19.24 -2.08 6.58
CA LEU A 62 18.22 -1.03 6.57
C LEU A 62 18.79 0.38 6.50
N ARG A 63 20.00 0.62 7.02
CA ARG A 63 20.68 1.92 6.96
C ARG A 63 21.37 2.19 5.61
N HIS A 64 21.54 1.17 4.77
CA HIS A 64 21.98 1.38 3.40
C HIS A 64 20.96 2.26 2.64
N PRO A 65 21.36 3.18 1.74
CA PRO A 65 20.42 4.07 1.04
C PRO A 65 19.28 3.35 0.32
N LEU A 66 19.54 2.18 -0.27
CA LEU A 66 18.49 1.34 -0.85
C LEU A 66 17.59 0.69 0.21
N GLY A 67 18.14 0.28 1.35
CA GLY A 67 17.35 -0.26 2.47
C GLY A 67 16.41 0.78 3.05
N LEU A 68 16.90 2.01 3.22
CA LEU A 68 16.13 3.19 3.62
C LEU A 68 14.97 3.47 2.65
N LEU A 69 15.23 3.48 1.35
CA LEU A 69 14.19 3.68 0.34
C LEU A 69 13.15 2.55 0.35
N LEU A 70 13.59 1.30 0.44
CA LEU A 70 12.70 0.14 0.51
C LEU A 70 11.84 0.17 1.79
N LEU A 71 12.43 0.56 2.93
CA LEU A 71 11.72 0.66 4.20
C LEU A 71 10.66 1.75 4.19
N LEU A 72 11.00 2.95 3.67
CA LEU A 72 10.02 4.03 3.48
C LEU A 72 8.87 3.59 2.59
N GLY A 73 9.20 2.93 1.46
CA GLY A 73 8.21 2.35 0.56
C GLY A 73 7.32 1.33 1.27
N TRP A 74 7.91 0.45 2.08
CA TRP A 74 7.19 -0.59 2.82
C TRP A 74 6.26 0.00 3.90
N PHE A 75 6.70 1.03 4.64
CA PHE A 75 5.84 1.78 5.55
C PHE A 75 4.64 2.40 4.84
N TRP A 76 4.85 2.98 3.65
CA TRP A 76 3.76 3.51 2.85
C TRP A 76 2.80 2.41 2.35
N LEU A 77 3.33 1.29 1.84
CA LEU A 77 2.51 0.14 1.41
C LEU A 77 1.61 -0.34 2.54
N LEU A 78 2.18 -0.54 3.73
CA LEU A 78 1.45 -1.00 4.91
C LEU A 78 0.39 0.02 5.35
N ALA A 79 0.78 1.28 5.52
CA ALA A 79 -0.14 2.33 5.99
C ALA A 79 -1.28 2.56 4.98
N HIS A 80 -0.96 2.69 3.69
CA HIS A 80 -1.98 2.83 2.64
C HIS A 80 -2.94 1.65 2.63
N HIS A 81 -2.42 0.41 2.63
CA HIS A 81 -3.26 -0.79 2.60
C HIS A 81 -4.19 -0.85 3.82
N PHE A 82 -3.66 -0.54 5.01
CA PHE A 82 -4.41 -0.54 6.27
C PHE A 82 -5.56 0.48 6.27
N PHE A 83 -5.28 1.77 6.02
CA PHE A 83 -6.32 2.81 6.10
C PHE A 83 -7.38 2.68 5.00
N VAL A 84 -6.98 2.24 3.80
CA VAL A 84 -7.96 1.99 2.74
C VAL A 84 -8.76 0.72 3.02
N GLY A 85 -8.16 -0.32 3.59
CA GLY A 85 -8.86 -1.51 4.06
C GLY A 85 -9.87 -1.18 5.15
N LEU A 86 -9.49 -0.35 6.13
CA LEU A 86 -10.39 0.16 7.16
C LEU A 86 -11.55 0.96 6.54
N ARG A 87 -11.27 1.82 5.57
CA ARG A 87 -12.30 2.54 4.82
C ARG A 87 -13.28 1.57 4.13
N PHE A 88 -12.78 0.52 3.48
CA PHE A 88 -13.66 -0.47 2.85
C PHE A 88 -14.52 -1.19 3.88
N LEU A 89 -13.94 -1.59 5.01
CA LEU A 89 -14.69 -2.19 6.10
C LEU A 89 -15.80 -1.25 6.62
N LEU A 90 -15.51 0.03 6.79
CA LEU A 90 -16.50 1.04 7.21
C LEU A 90 -17.64 1.21 6.19
N LEU A 91 -17.33 1.15 4.89
CA LEU A 91 -18.35 1.21 3.83
C LEU A 91 -19.29 0.00 3.89
N GLU A 92 -18.80 -1.20 4.22
CA GLU A 92 -19.64 -2.39 4.41
C GLU A 92 -20.63 -2.23 5.57
N PHE A 93 -20.34 -1.34 6.54
CA PHE A 93 -21.24 -0.99 7.64
C PHE A 93 -22.13 0.24 7.35
N GLY A 94 -22.19 0.69 6.10
CA GLY A 94 -22.99 1.85 5.70
C GLY A 94 -22.35 3.21 6.03
N VAL A 95 -21.08 3.24 6.48
CA VAL A 95 -20.41 4.49 6.85
C VAL A 95 -19.70 5.09 5.63
N GLY A 96 -20.21 6.23 5.15
CA GLY A 96 -19.58 7.00 4.08
C GLY A 96 -20.02 6.64 2.65
N GLU A 97 -21.20 6.05 2.48
CA GLU A 97 -21.74 5.58 1.19
C GLU A 97 -22.17 6.68 0.23
N THR A 98 -22.49 7.88 0.73
CA THR A 98 -22.86 8.99 -0.16
C THR A 98 -21.70 9.35 -1.08
N ARG A 99 -21.99 9.84 -2.28
CA ARG A 99 -20.93 10.19 -3.25
C ARG A 99 -19.89 11.17 -2.68
N GLU A 100 -20.35 12.15 -1.91
CA GLU A 100 -19.49 13.15 -1.29
C GLU A 100 -18.66 12.54 -0.16
N ALA A 101 -19.29 11.81 0.76
CA ALA A 101 -18.60 11.16 1.87
C ALA A 101 -17.61 10.10 1.36
N SER A 102 -17.98 9.30 0.37
CA SER A 102 -17.09 8.31 -0.24
C SER A 102 -15.86 8.95 -0.85
N ARG A 103 -15.98 10.12 -1.50
CA ARG A 103 -14.84 10.86 -2.06
C ARG A 103 -13.99 11.49 -0.97
N ALA A 104 -14.61 12.06 0.05
CA ALA A 104 -13.90 12.65 1.18
C ALA A 104 -13.08 11.57 1.92
N THR A 105 -13.71 10.46 2.30
CA THR A 105 -13.04 9.34 2.99
C THR A 105 -11.90 8.73 2.18
N ALA A 106 -11.99 8.73 0.84
CA ALA A 106 -10.89 8.29 -0.02
C ALA A 106 -9.65 9.19 0.14
N TRP A 107 -9.84 10.52 0.18
CA TRP A 107 -8.75 11.47 0.44
C TRP A 107 -8.22 11.38 1.88
N TRP A 108 -9.10 11.23 2.87
CA TRP A 108 -8.69 11.03 4.26
C TRP A 108 -7.83 9.76 4.42
N ALA A 109 -8.22 8.65 3.80
CA ALA A 109 -7.43 7.41 3.86
C ALA A 109 -6.05 7.57 3.19
N LEU A 110 -5.97 8.28 2.05
CA LEU A 110 -4.69 8.60 1.42
C LEU A 110 -3.80 9.47 2.31
N GLY A 111 -4.38 10.54 2.88
CA GLY A 111 -3.69 11.44 3.79
C GLY A 111 -3.18 10.73 5.05
N ALA A 112 -4.03 9.94 5.70
CA ALA A 112 -3.67 9.14 6.87
C ALA A 112 -2.53 8.16 6.54
N GLY A 113 -2.60 7.47 5.40
CA GLY A 113 -1.53 6.57 4.95
C GLY A 113 -0.19 7.28 4.78
N LEU A 114 -0.17 8.46 4.13
CA LEU A 114 1.04 9.25 3.96
C LEU A 114 1.60 9.77 5.29
N VAL A 115 0.74 10.33 6.14
CA VAL A 115 1.15 10.86 7.45
C VAL A 115 1.73 9.75 8.32
N THR A 116 1.06 8.60 8.41
CA THR A 116 1.57 7.47 9.19
C THR A 116 2.88 6.94 8.64
N ALA A 117 3.04 6.83 7.32
CA ALA A 117 4.30 6.40 6.72
C ALA A 117 5.46 7.34 7.07
N LEU A 118 5.22 8.66 7.04
CA LEU A 118 6.21 9.66 7.43
C LEU A 118 6.52 9.65 8.93
N LEU A 119 5.51 9.43 9.78
CA LEU A 119 5.73 9.30 11.23
C LEU A 119 6.59 8.07 11.54
N LEU A 120 6.28 6.92 10.95
CA LEU A 120 7.10 5.71 11.09
C LEU A 120 8.52 5.92 10.58
N TRP A 121 8.66 6.65 9.48
CA TRP A 121 9.96 7.02 8.93
C TRP A 121 10.78 7.87 9.89
N VAL A 122 10.19 8.92 10.48
CA VAL A 122 10.87 9.79 11.45
C VAL A 122 11.23 9.02 12.73
N LEU A 123 10.37 8.11 13.19
CA LEU A 123 10.66 7.26 14.36
C LEU A 123 11.79 6.25 14.10
N PHE A 124 12.05 5.91 12.84
CA PHE A 124 13.09 4.96 12.47
C PHE A 124 14.48 5.60 12.33
N LEU A 125 14.55 6.90 11.99
CA LEU A 125 15.79 7.67 11.88
C LEU A 125 16.41 7.94 13.26
#